data_AF-M1Q1C3-F1
#
_entry.id   AF-M1Q1C3-F1
#
_cell.length_a   1.000
_cell.length_b   1.000
_cell.length_c   1.000
_cell.angle_alpha   90.00
_cell.angle_beta   90.00
_cell.angle_gamma   90.00
#
_symmetry.space_group_name_H-M   'P 1'
#
loop_
_entity.id
_entity.type
_entity.pdbx_description
1 polymer ?
#
loop_
_entity_poly.entity_id
_entity_poly.type
_entity_poly.pdbx_seq_one_letter_code
_entity_poly.pdbx_strand_id
1 'polypeptide(L)'
;MCELSETHLKKGNIEKAEGDAEKILQIAIDIGVKVEEGKGHRVLGMVYREQEIWENAEAEFEKGIDILEECDEKRGLSKTHYEYGEMWKAKGEQEKVKEHLEKALSMFEDMDMELWMDKTKKALSLLSE
;
A
#
# COMPACT_ATOMS: atom_id res chain seq x y z
N MET A 1 2.63 -10.51 -9.02
CA MET A 1 2.38 -11.72 -8.19
C MET A 1 1.45 -11.47 -6.99
N CYS A 2 1.38 -10.23 -6.50
CA CYS A 2 0.58 -9.77 -5.35
C CYS A 2 -0.95 -9.99 -5.39
N GLU A 3 -1.56 -10.28 -6.54
CA GLU A 3 -3.03 -10.33 -6.71
C GLU A 3 -3.71 -11.41 -5.87
N LEU A 4 -3.01 -12.53 -5.61
CA LEU A 4 -3.54 -13.63 -4.82
C LEU A 4 -3.74 -13.23 -3.35
N SER A 5 -2.71 -12.62 -2.75
CA SER A 5 -2.78 -12.13 -1.37
C SER A 5 -3.81 -10.99 -1.23
N GLU A 6 -3.86 -10.04 -2.18
CA GLU A 6 -4.90 -8.99 -2.19
C GLU A 6 -6.32 -9.58 -2.29
N THR A 7 -6.49 -10.69 -3.01
CA THR A 7 -7.77 -11.40 -3.10
C THR A 7 -8.13 -12.08 -1.78
N HIS A 8 -7.16 -12.66 -1.07
CA HIS A 8 -7.38 -13.24 0.26
C HIS A 8 -7.72 -12.18 1.30
N LEU A 9 -7.09 -11.00 1.26
CA LEU A 9 -7.47 -9.85 2.09
C LEU A 9 -8.92 -9.44 1.87
N LYS A 10 -9.35 -9.28 0.61
CA LYS A 10 -10.74 -8.94 0.27
C LYS A 10 -11.76 -9.97 0.74
N LYS A 11 -11.33 -11.22 0.96
CA LYS A 11 -12.17 -12.31 1.46
C LYS A 11 -12.09 -12.48 2.99
N GLY A 12 -11.30 -11.66 3.69
CA GLY A 12 -11.09 -11.75 5.13
C GLY A 12 -10.19 -12.90 5.58
N ASN A 13 -9.49 -13.57 4.66
CA ASN A 13 -8.60 -14.68 4.97
C ASN A 13 -7.19 -14.16 5.30
N ILE A 14 -7.05 -13.46 6.42
CA ILE A 14 -5.84 -12.71 6.78
C ILE A 14 -4.61 -13.62 6.87
N GLU A 15 -4.69 -14.77 7.56
CA GLU A 15 -3.56 -15.71 7.68
C GLU A 15 -3.07 -16.24 6.32
N LYS A 16 -3.99 -16.48 5.38
CA LYS A 16 -3.62 -16.91 4.03
C LYS A 16 -3.00 -15.77 3.24
N ALA A 17 -3.51 -14.55 3.41
CA ALA A 17 -2.96 -13.37 2.77
C ALA A 17 -1.52 -13.11 3.23
N GLU A 18 -1.24 -13.27 4.52
CA GLU A 18 0.11 -13.16 5.09
C GLU A 18 1.05 -14.19 4.47
N GLY A 19 0.71 -15.49 4.57
CA GLY A 19 1.58 -16.55 4.04
C GLY A 19 1.78 -16.47 2.52
N ASP A 20 0.81 -15.96 1.76
CA ASP A 20 0.98 -15.70 0.33
C ASP A 20 1.87 -14.48 0.08
N ALA A 21 1.71 -13.40 0.85
CA ALA A 21 2.50 -12.18 0.71
C ALA A 21 3.98 -12.42 1.04
N GLU A 22 4.28 -13.14 2.13
CA GLU A 22 5.64 -13.51 2.52
C GLU A 22 6.33 -14.36 1.44
N LYS A 23 5.61 -15.35 0.89
CA LYS A 23 6.14 -16.19 -0.20
C LYS A 23 6.42 -15.38 -1.45
N ILE A 24 5.51 -14.49 -1.83
CA ILE A 24 5.67 -13.64 -3.01
C ILE A 24 6.87 -12.70 -2.83
N LEU A 25 7.01 -12.11 -1.64
CA LEU A 25 8.13 -11.24 -1.32
C LEU A 25 9.45 -12.02 -1.38
N GLN A 26 9.53 -13.19 -0.75
CA GLN A 26 10.73 -14.02 -0.79
C GLN A 26 11.11 -14.40 -2.22
N ILE A 27 10.14 -14.81 -3.05
CA ILE A 27 10.39 -15.11 -4.46
C ILE A 27 10.91 -13.87 -5.19
N ALA A 28 10.30 -12.69 -4.98
CA ALA A 28 10.73 -11.45 -5.64
C ALA A 28 12.17 -11.06 -5.28
N ILE A 29 12.56 -11.26 -4.01
CA ILE A 29 13.94 -11.08 -3.52
C ILE A 29 14.88 -12.09 -4.18
N ASP A 30 14.52 -13.38 -4.20
CA ASP A 30 15.35 -14.45 -4.73
C ASP A 30 15.63 -14.29 -6.23
N ILE A 31 14.64 -13.79 -6.99
CA ILE A 31 14.79 -13.52 -8.43
C ILE A 31 15.33 -12.13 -8.74
N GLY A 32 15.49 -11.26 -7.73
CA GLY A 32 16.02 -9.91 -7.86
C GLY A 32 15.11 -8.91 -8.58
N VAL A 33 13.80 -9.10 -8.58
CA VAL A 33 12.84 -8.19 -9.24
C VAL A 33 12.35 -7.14 -8.24
N LYS A 34 13.10 -6.05 -8.12
CA LYS A 34 12.88 -4.97 -7.14
C LYS A 34 11.48 -4.36 -7.18
N VAL A 35 10.91 -4.17 -8.35
CA VAL A 35 9.52 -3.68 -8.48
C VAL A 35 8.51 -4.63 -7.81
N GLU A 36 8.69 -5.95 -7.92
CA GLU A 36 7.80 -6.91 -7.28
C GLU A 36 8.09 -7.05 -5.77
N GLU A 37 9.34 -6.82 -5.35
CA GLU A 37 9.74 -6.71 -3.94
C GLU A 37 9.01 -5.54 -3.26
N GLY A 38 9.07 -4.34 -3.84
CA GLY A 38 8.36 -3.17 -3.32
C GLY A 38 6.83 -3.34 -3.28
N LYS A 39 6.24 -4.00 -4.29
CA LYS A 39 4.81 -4.35 -4.26
C LYS A 39 4.50 -5.41 -3.21
N GLY A 40 5.40 -6.36 -2.95
CA GLY A 40 5.27 -7.37 -1.91
C GLY A 40 5.22 -6.73 -0.52
N HIS A 41 6.13 -5.82 -0.25
CA HIS A 41 6.15 -5.00 0.96
C HIS A 41 4.84 -4.22 1.17
N ARG A 42 4.31 -3.55 0.12
CA ARG A 42 2.99 -2.90 0.20
C ARG A 42 1.88 -3.87 0.65
N VAL A 43 1.86 -5.10 0.12
CA VAL A 43 0.84 -6.09 0.49
C VAL A 43 1.00 -6.57 1.93
N LEU A 44 2.23 -6.80 2.40
CA LEU A 44 2.47 -7.11 3.82
C LEU A 44 2.04 -5.94 4.72
N GLY A 45 2.27 -4.70 4.31
CA GLY A 45 1.74 -3.52 5.00
C GLY A 45 0.21 -3.56 5.12
N MET A 46 -0.49 -3.94 4.05
CA MET A 46 -1.95 -4.13 4.09
C MET A 46 -2.37 -5.28 5.00
N VAL A 47 -1.64 -6.41 5.01
CA VAL A 47 -1.90 -7.55 5.90
C VAL A 47 -1.79 -7.09 7.36
N TYR A 48 -0.70 -6.43 7.73
CA TYR A 48 -0.49 -5.97 9.11
C TYR A 48 -1.47 -4.87 9.52
N ARG A 49 -1.93 -4.04 8.58
CA ARG A 49 -3.06 -3.12 8.82
C ARG A 49 -4.33 -3.88 9.24
N GLU A 50 -4.71 -4.93 8.50
CA GLU A 50 -5.90 -5.73 8.85
C GLU A 50 -5.75 -6.47 10.20
N GLN A 51 -4.51 -6.70 10.64
CA GLN A 51 -4.20 -7.27 11.95
C GLN A 51 -4.04 -6.22 13.05
N GLU A 52 -4.15 -4.93 12.73
CA GLU A 52 -3.89 -3.79 13.64
C GLU A 52 -2.46 -3.78 14.23
N ILE A 53 -1.48 -4.39 13.53
CA ILE A 53 -0.06 -4.39 13.91
C ILE A 53 0.62 -3.19 13.23
N TRP A 54 0.39 -2.01 13.79
CA TRP A 54 0.70 -0.74 13.14
C TRP A 54 2.18 -0.52 12.86
N GLU A 55 3.06 -0.86 13.79
CA GLU A 55 4.51 -0.67 13.63
C GLU A 55 5.06 -1.52 12.48
N ASN A 56 4.59 -2.76 12.34
CA ASN A 56 4.96 -3.63 11.24
C ASN A 56 4.38 -3.11 9.92
N ALA A 57 3.12 -2.64 9.92
CA ALA A 57 2.50 -2.08 8.72
C ALA A 57 3.28 -0.86 8.21
N GLU A 58 3.65 0.06 9.10
CA GLU A 58 4.47 1.24 8.82
C GLU A 58 5.82 0.85 8.20
N ALA A 59 6.57 -0.04 8.85
CA ALA A 59 7.87 -0.49 8.36
C ALA A 59 7.80 -1.15 6.96
N GLU A 60 6.73 -1.91 6.69
CA GLU A 60 6.55 -2.55 5.38
C GLU A 60 6.10 -1.55 4.30
N PHE A 61 5.27 -0.56 4.63
CA PHE A 61 4.94 0.50 3.68
C PHE A 61 6.14 1.37 3.33
N GLU A 62 6.96 1.76 4.31
CA GLU A 62 8.17 2.56 4.11
C GLU A 62 9.18 1.84 3.19
N LYS A 63 9.51 0.57 3.47
CA LYS A 63 10.37 -0.23 2.57
C LYS A 63 9.81 -0.33 1.16
N GLY A 64 8.49 -0.52 1.04
CA GLY A 64 7.82 -0.59 -0.25
C GLY A 64 7.95 0.72 -1.03
N ILE A 65 7.82 1.87 -0.35
CA ILE A 65 8.01 3.20 -0.94
C ILE A 65 9.44 3.37 -1.42
N ASP A 66 10.44 3.15 -0.56
CA ASP A 66 11.85 3.35 -0.88
C ASP A 66 12.25 2.56 -2.14
N ILE A 67 11.87 1.29 -2.21
CA ILE A 67 12.20 0.41 -3.35
C ILE A 67 11.48 0.87 -4.63
N LEU A 68 10.22 1.28 -4.54
CA LEU A 68 9.44 1.70 -5.72
C LEU A 68 9.91 3.08 -6.22
N GLU A 69 10.38 3.96 -5.35
CA GLU A 69 11.06 5.20 -5.70
C GLU A 69 12.37 4.93 -6.43
N GLU A 70 13.22 4.05 -5.89
CA GLU A 70 14.48 3.64 -6.55
C GLU A 70 14.26 3.05 -7.95
N CYS A 71 13.12 2.38 -8.15
CA CYS A 71 12.73 1.78 -9.43
C CYS A 71 12.02 2.74 -10.41
N ASP A 72 11.74 3.99 -10.01
CA ASP A 72 10.85 4.93 -10.74
C ASP A 72 9.49 4.30 -11.11
N GLU A 73 8.95 3.42 -10.25
CA GLU A 73 7.68 2.72 -10.49
C GLU A 73 6.51 3.51 -9.93
N LYS A 74 6.17 4.60 -10.63
CA LYS A 74 5.18 5.60 -10.18
C LYS A 74 3.82 5.02 -9.83
N ARG A 75 3.34 4.01 -10.57
CA ARG A 75 2.00 3.44 -10.36
C ARG A 75 1.95 2.61 -9.08
N GLY A 76 2.96 1.81 -8.82
CA GLY A 76 3.12 1.09 -7.56
C GLY A 76 3.25 2.06 -6.39
N LEU A 77 4.14 3.04 -6.51
CA LEU A 77 4.39 4.03 -5.48
C LEU A 77 3.13 4.80 -5.08
N SER A 78 2.35 5.27 -6.06
CA SER A 78 1.08 5.99 -5.80
C SER A 78 0.07 5.12 -5.03
N LYS A 79 -0.02 3.84 -5.38
CA LYS A 79 -0.89 2.89 -4.67
C LYS A 79 -0.37 2.60 -3.26
N THR A 80 0.95 2.52 -3.07
CA THR A 80 1.55 2.33 -1.74
C THR A 80 1.22 3.50 -0.83
N HIS A 81 1.37 4.74 -1.32
CA HIS A 81 0.96 5.93 -0.56
C HIS A 81 -0.55 5.93 -0.24
N TYR A 82 -1.42 5.54 -1.17
CA TYR A 82 -2.85 5.42 -0.90
C TYR A 82 -3.14 4.42 0.24
N GLU A 83 -2.60 3.21 0.17
CA GLU A 83 -2.84 2.16 1.18
C GLU A 83 -2.24 2.51 2.54
N TYR A 84 -1.10 3.21 2.55
CA TYR A 84 -0.47 3.71 3.77
C TYR A 84 -1.31 4.82 4.43
N GLY A 85 -1.89 5.73 3.63
CA GLY A 85 -2.88 6.69 4.11
C GLY A 85 -4.11 6.03 4.72
N GLU A 86 -4.64 4.97 4.09
CA GLU A 86 -5.75 4.18 4.65
C GLU A 86 -5.36 3.45 5.95
N MET A 87 -4.09 3.03 6.12
CA MET A 87 -3.59 2.51 7.40
C MET A 87 -3.63 3.59 8.49
N TRP A 88 -3.11 4.79 8.22
CA TRP A 88 -3.16 5.89 9.19
C TRP A 88 -4.60 6.27 9.55
N LYS A 89 -5.52 6.14 8.60
CA LYS A 89 -6.95 6.39 8.82
C LYS A 89 -7.55 5.36 9.75
N ALA A 90 -7.20 4.08 9.59
CA ALA A 90 -7.60 3.02 10.51
C ALA A 90 -7.02 3.23 11.92
N LYS A 91 -5.79 3.74 12.02
CA LYS A 91 -5.13 4.07 13.29
C LYS A 91 -5.65 5.37 13.95
N GLY A 92 -6.25 6.27 13.17
CA GLY A 92 -6.83 7.54 13.65
C GLY A 92 -5.92 8.77 13.54
N GLU A 93 -4.79 8.69 12.82
CA GLU A 93 -3.78 9.75 12.73
C GLU A 93 -4.02 10.69 11.53
N GLN A 94 -4.94 11.65 11.67
CA GLN A 94 -5.43 12.47 10.56
C GLN A 94 -4.35 13.23 9.77
N GLU A 95 -3.31 13.73 10.44
CA GLU A 95 -2.21 14.45 9.77
C GLU A 95 -1.47 13.54 8.78
N LYS A 96 -1.14 12.32 9.21
CA LYS A 96 -0.48 11.33 8.36
C LYS A 96 -1.38 10.82 7.24
N VAL A 97 -2.70 10.73 7.47
CA VAL A 97 -3.64 10.40 6.38
C VAL A 97 -3.54 11.44 5.26
N LYS A 98 -3.61 12.73 5.59
CA LYS A 98 -3.52 13.80 4.60
C LYS A 98 -2.21 13.74 3.84
N GLU A 99 -1.09 13.61 4.55
CA GLU A 99 0.23 13.53 3.92
C GLU A 99 0.30 12.43 2.84
N HIS A 100 -0.10 11.21 3.17
CA HIS A 100 0.03 10.09 2.25
C HIS A 100 -1.04 10.10 1.14
N LEU A 101 -2.28 10.49 1.45
CA LEU A 101 -3.33 10.56 0.42
C LEU A 101 -3.12 11.73 -0.55
N GLU A 102 -2.60 12.88 -0.11
CA GLU A 102 -2.27 14.00 -1.00
C GLU A 102 -1.11 13.66 -1.94
N LYS A 103 -0.06 12.99 -1.43
CA LYS A 103 1.02 12.45 -2.27
C LYS A 103 0.48 11.48 -3.33
N ALA A 104 -0.35 10.51 -2.91
CA ALA A 104 -0.98 9.57 -3.83
C ALA A 104 -1.82 10.29 -4.90
N LEU A 105 -2.63 11.26 -4.49
CA LEU A 105 -3.50 12.02 -5.39
C LEU A 105 -2.69 12.77 -6.45
N SER A 106 -1.65 13.50 -6.04
CA SER A 106 -0.80 14.25 -6.97
C SER A 106 -0.19 13.34 -8.03
N MET A 107 0.30 12.16 -7.63
CA MET A 107 0.88 11.21 -8.58
C MET A 107 -0.16 10.58 -9.50
N PHE A 108 -1.38 10.31 -8.99
CA PHE A 108 -2.47 9.82 -9.82
C PHE A 108 -2.95 10.88 -10.83
N GLU A 109 -2.93 12.15 -10.47
CA GLU A 109 -3.21 13.27 -11.39
C GLU A 109 -2.15 13.38 -12.48
N ASP A 110 -0.86 13.28 -12.13
CA ASP A 110 0.24 13.28 -13.12
C ASP A 110 0.17 12.12 -14.14
N MET A 111 -0.52 11.04 -13.79
CA MET A 111 -0.71 9.85 -14.63
C MET A 111 -2.12 9.75 -15.24
N ASP A 112 -2.98 10.77 -15.07
CA ASP A 112 -4.38 10.78 -15.54
C ASP A 112 -5.20 9.55 -15.07
N MET A 113 -5.00 9.10 -13.83
CA MET A 113 -5.66 7.92 -13.27
C MET A 113 -6.99 8.26 -12.58
N GLU A 114 -8.00 8.64 -13.37
CA GLU A 114 -9.32 9.13 -12.89
C GLU A 114 -9.94 8.28 -11.76
N LEU A 115 -10.00 6.95 -11.94
CA LEU A 115 -10.58 6.04 -10.93
C LEU A 115 -9.87 6.13 -9.57
N TRP A 116 -8.55 6.29 -9.57
CA TRP A 116 -7.77 6.39 -8.35
C TRP A 116 -7.83 7.78 -7.74
N MET A 117 -7.91 8.82 -8.57
CA MET A 117 -8.17 10.19 -8.11
C MET A 117 -9.50 10.26 -7.35
N ASP A 118 -10.58 9.70 -7.90
CA ASP A 118 -11.90 9.71 -7.26
C ASP A 118 -11.91 8.97 -5.92
N LYS A 119 -11.26 7.80 -5.86
CA LYS A 119 -11.10 7.05 -4.60
C LYS A 119 -10.33 7.85 -3.57
N THR A 120 -9.23 8.46 -3.96
CA THR A 120 -8.35 9.22 -3.05
C THR A 120 -9.04 10.50 -2.56
N LYS A 121 -9.74 11.23 -3.44
CA LYS A 121 -10.55 12.41 -3.09
C LYS A 121 -11.66 12.05 -2.10
N LYS A 122 -12.35 10.93 -2.31
CA LYS A 122 -13.35 10.43 -1.37
C LYS A 122 -12.76 10.05 -0.02
N ALA A 123 -11.58 9.43 0.00
CA ALA A 123 -10.90 9.08 1.25
C ALA A 123 -10.51 10.34 2.05
N LEU A 124 -10.04 11.39 1.37
CA LEU A 124 -9.72 12.70 1.96
C LEU A 124 -10.95 13.45 2.47
N SER A 125 -12.07 13.44 1.75
CA SER A 125 -13.29 14.17 2.18
C SER A 125 -13.89 13.61 3.47
N LEU A 126 -13.70 12.32 3.73
CA LEU A 126 -14.17 11.66 4.96
C LEU A 126 -13.34 12.03 6.21
N LEU A 127 -12.25 12.79 6.07
CA LEU A 127 -11.45 13.29 7.19
C LEU A 127 -11.98 14.62 7.76
N SER A 128 -12.86 15.29 7.03
CA SER A 128 -13.42 16.59 7.40
C SER A 128 -14.80 16.52 8.07
N GLU A 129 -15.33 15.32 8.29
CA GLU A 129 -16.61 15.05 8.99
C GLU A 129 -16.35 14.58 10.43
#